data_AF-A0A3B0ZL06-F1
#
_entry.id   AF-A0A3B0ZL06-F1
#
_cell.length_a   1.000
_cell.length_b   1.000
_cell.length_c   1.000
_cell.angle_alpha   90.00
_cell.angle_beta   90.00
_cell.angle_gamma   90.00
#
_symmetry.space_group_name_H-M   'P 1'
#
loop_
_entity.id
_entity.type
_entity.pdbx_description
1 polymer ?
#
loop_
_entity_poly.entity_id
_entity_poly.type
_entity_poly.pdbx_seq_one_letter_code
_entity_poly.pdbx_strand_id
1 'polypeptide(L)'
;MENRSFVMNLLANDNAARWFLSTLFMLGIVVPFCNLMVPQDSIFHVSSYTVTLLGKYLSYALLAIALDLVWGYCGILSLGHAAFFALGGYAMGMY
;
A
#
# COMPACT_ATOMS: atom_id res chain seq x y z
N MET A 1 -7.11 -22.40 -27.82
CA MET A 1 -6.61 -22.83 -26.49
C MET A 1 -5.94 -21.62 -25.87
N GLU A 2 -6.62 -20.96 -24.93
CA GLU A 2 -6.25 -19.63 -24.45
C GLU A 2 -5.05 -19.76 -23.50
N ASN A 3 -3.86 -19.40 -23.99
CA ASN A 3 -2.64 -19.37 -23.19
C ASN A 3 -2.65 -18.13 -22.27
N ARG A 4 -3.60 -18.08 -21.33
CA ARG A 4 -3.56 -17.06 -20.28
C ARG A 4 -2.39 -17.38 -19.36
N SER A 5 -1.47 -16.43 -19.24
CA SER A 5 -0.35 -16.52 -18.32
C SER A 5 -0.85 -16.79 -16.89
N PHE A 6 -0.12 -17.62 -16.13
CA PHE A 6 -0.42 -17.96 -14.74
C PHE A 6 -0.71 -16.72 -13.87
N VAL A 7 0.03 -15.63 -14.15
CA VAL A 7 -0.15 -14.30 -13.53
C VAL A 7 -1.56 -13.72 -13.79
N MET A 8 -2.07 -13.86 -15.01
CA MET A 8 -3.41 -13.37 -15.38
C MET A 8 -4.52 -14.14 -14.65
N ASN A 9 -4.32 -15.44 -14.38
CA ASN A 9 -5.27 -16.26 -13.64
C ASN A 9 -5.26 -15.94 -12.13
N LEU A 10 -4.08 -15.71 -11.53
CA LEU A 10 -3.98 -15.23 -10.14
C LEU A 10 -4.64 -13.85 -9.96
N LEU A 11 -4.36 -12.90 -10.86
CA LEU A 11 -4.99 -11.57 -10.85
C LEU A 11 -6.48 -11.58 -11.21
N ALA A 12 -7.00 -12.67 -11.79
CA ALA A 12 -8.43 -12.83 -12.12
C ALA A 12 -9.27 -13.46 -11.03
N ASN A 13 -8.63 -14.17 -10.11
CA ASN A 13 -9.32 -14.75 -8.97
C ASN A 13 -9.57 -13.72 -7.85
N ASP A 14 -8.62 -12.77 -7.64
CA ASP A 14 -8.71 -11.78 -6.56
C ASP A 14 -9.09 -10.37 -7.05
N ASN A 15 -10.38 -10.07 -6.99
CA ASN A 15 -10.94 -8.78 -7.39
C ASN A 15 -10.38 -7.61 -6.55
N ALA A 16 -10.19 -7.81 -5.25
CA ALA A 16 -9.65 -6.78 -4.35
C ALA A 16 -8.18 -6.44 -4.69
N ALA A 17 -7.35 -7.47 -4.90
CA ALA A 17 -5.95 -7.29 -5.30
C ALA A 17 -5.84 -6.55 -6.64
N ARG A 18 -6.69 -6.91 -7.61
CA ARG A 18 -6.74 -6.23 -8.91
C ARG A 18 -7.08 -4.74 -8.78
N TRP A 19 -8.10 -4.39 -7.99
CA TRP A 19 -8.49 -2.99 -7.76
C TRP A 19 -7.38 -2.20 -7.06
N PHE A 20 -6.74 -2.80 -6.06
CA PHE A 20 -5.63 -2.17 -5.34
C PHE A 20 -4.43 -1.91 -6.26
N LEU A 21 -3.94 -2.93 -6.97
CA LEU A 21 -2.81 -2.80 -7.89
C LEU A 21 -3.11 -1.80 -9.02
N SER A 22 -4.33 -1.83 -9.56
CA SER A 22 -4.75 -0.88 -10.59
C SER A 22 -4.71 0.56 -10.07
N THR A 23 -5.22 0.80 -8.86
CA THR A 23 -5.21 2.12 -8.23
C THR A 23 -3.78 2.60 -7.98
N LEU A 24 -2.91 1.73 -7.45
CA LEU A 24 -1.52 2.05 -7.18
C LEU A 24 -0.75 2.41 -8.45
N PHE A 25 -0.90 1.62 -9.51
CA PHE A 25 -0.25 1.85 -10.80
C PHE A 25 -0.75 3.13 -11.46
N MET A 26 -2.06 3.37 -11.38
CA MET A 26 -2.69 4.59 -11.89
C MET A 26 -2.16 5.83 -11.17
N LEU A 27 -2.06 5.82 -9.84
CA LEU A 27 -1.45 6.91 -9.07
C LEU A 27 0.04 7.09 -9.41
N GLY A 28 0.78 6.00 -9.58
CA GLY A 28 2.20 6.03 -9.95
C GLY A 28 2.49 6.65 -11.32
N ILE A 29 1.50 6.70 -12.21
CA ILE A 29 1.61 7.31 -13.54
C ILE A 29 1.00 8.71 -13.57
N VAL A 30 -0.21 8.87 -13.05
CA VAL A 30 -0.96 10.14 -13.12
C VAL A 30 -0.24 11.26 -12.38
N VAL A 31 0.34 10.97 -11.21
CA VAL A 31 1.00 11.97 -10.37
C VAL A 31 2.26 12.57 -11.04
N PRO A 32 3.23 11.78 -11.53
CA PRO A 32 4.37 12.35 -12.26
C PRO A 32 3.97 12.94 -13.62
N PHE A 33 2.94 12.41 -14.28
CA PHE A 33 2.41 12.98 -15.51
C PHE A 33 1.86 14.40 -15.30
N CYS A 34 1.08 14.61 -14.24
CA CYS A 34 0.58 15.93 -13.84
C CYS A 34 1.70 16.88 -13.39
N ASN A 35 2.79 16.37 -12.83
CA ASN A 35 3.96 17.19 -12.49
C ASN A 35 4.70 17.69 -13.74
N LEU A 36 4.81 16.88 -14.80
CA LEU A 36 5.59 17.19 -16.00
C LEU A 36 4.81 17.98 -17.08
N MET A 37 3.52 17.72 -17.26
CA MET A 37 2.74 18.35 -18.34
C MET A 37 2.01 19.65 -17.95
N VAL A 38 1.93 19.97 -16.65
CA VAL A 38 1.12 21.11 -16.18
C VAL A 38 2.03 22.31 -15.85
N PRO A 39 1.79 23.49 -16.48
CA PRO A 39 2.50 24.72 -16.15
C PRO A 39 2.26 25.20 -14.71
N GLN A 40 3.25 25.90 -14.15
CA GLN A 40 3.36 26.28 -12.74
C GLN A 40 2.20 27.14 -12.22
N ASP A 41 1.50 27.85 -13.12
CA ASP A 41 0.37 28.73 -12.81
C ASP A 41 -0.99 28.01 -12.69
N SER A 42 -1.06 26.72 -13.02
CA SER A 42 -2.34 25.99 -13.02
C SER A 42 -2.63 25.31 -11.68
N ILE A 43 -3.90 25.31 -11.26
CA ILE A 43 -4.39 24.70 -10.01
C ILE A 43 -4.09 23.18 -9.94
N PHE A 44 -3.90 22.54 -11.08
CA PHE A 44 -3.55 21.12 -11.19
C PHE A 44 -2.04 20.85 -11.12
N HIS A 45 -1.19 21.86 -10.89
CA HIS A 45 0.24 21.64 -10.78
C HIS A 45 0.60 20.94 -9.46
N VAL A 46 1.01 19.69 -9.57
CA VAL A 46 1.56 18.93 -8.45
C VAL A 46 3.05 19.27 -8.37
N SER A 47 3.50 19.94 -7.31
CA SER A 47 4.93 20.26 -7.16
C SER A 47 5.77 18.99 -6.94
N SER A 48 7.04 19.04 -7.32
CA SER A 48 7.96 17.91 -7.14
C SER A 48 8.12 17.48 -5.67
N TYR A 49 7.91 18.41 -4.72
CA TYR A 49 7.86 18.08 -3.29
C TYR A 49 6.69 17.17 -2.96
N THR A 50 5.48 17.50 -3.43
CA THR A 50 4.28 16.69 -3.22
C THR A 50 4.40 15.33 -3.88
N VAL A 51 4.98 15.24 -5.09
CA VAL A 51 5.27 13.95 -5.75
C VAL A 51 6.16 13.07 -4.88
N THR A 52 7.25 13.64 -4.34
CA THR A 52 8.20 12.92 -3.49
C THR A 52 7.57 12.47 -2.18
N LEU A 53 6.76 13.34 -1.56
CA LEU A 53 6.06 13.02 -0.31
C LEU A 53 5.02 11.91 -0.51
N LEU A 54 4.27 11.99 -1.62
CA LEU A 54 3.28 10.97 -1.99
C LEU A 54 3.94 9.62 -2.25
N GLY A 55 5.07 9.58 -2.96
CA GLY A 55 5.84 8.35 -3.16
C GLY A 55 6.29 7.70 -1.85
N LYS A 56 6.71 8.52 -0.87
CA LYS A 56 7.04 8.05 0.48
C LYS A 56 5.82 7.44 1.19
N TYR A 57 4.66 8.11 1.13
CA TYR A 57 3.44 7.60 1.75
C TYR A 57 2.91 6.33 1.06
N LEU A 58 2.98 6.23 -0.27
CA LEU A 58 2.63 5.00 -0.99
C LEU A 58 3.52 3.84 -0.58
N SER A 59 4.82 4.08 -0.33
CA SER A 59 5.74 3.06 0.19
C SER A 59 5.32 2.57 1.58
N TYR A 60 4.92 3.46 2.48
CA TYR A 60 4.39 3.07 3.81
C TYR A 60 3.03 2.37 3.73
N ALA A 61 2.17 2.76 2.79
CA ALA A 61 0.88 2.09 2.57
C ALA A 61 1.07 0.65 2.07
N LEU A 62 2.00 0.43 1.13
CA LEU A 62 2.39 -0.91 0.67
C LEU A 62 2.94 -1.77 1.81
N LEU A 63 3.79 -1.18 2.66
CA LEU A 63 4.31 -1.85 3.85
C LEU A 63 3.18 -2.25 4.81
N ALA A 64 2.23 -1.35 5.07
CA ALA A 64 1.09 -1.62 5.95
C ALA A 64 0.20 -2.75 5.40
N ILE A 65 -0.07 -2.77 4.09
CA ILE A 65 -0.86 -3.82 3.45
C ILE A 65 -0.11 -5.15 3.45
N ALA A 66 1.21 -5.16 3.25
CA ALA A 66 1.99 -6.39 3.36
C ALA A 66 1.90 -6.98 4.78
N LEU A 67 1.98 -6.14 5.81
CA LEU A 67 1.80 -6.58 7.20
C LEU A 67 0.38 -7.08 7.49
N ASP A 68 -0.64 -6.41 6.95
CA ASP A 68 -2.05 -6.83 7.06
C ASP A 68 -2.28 -8.20 6.40
N LEU A 69 -1.72 -8.41 5.21
CA LEU A 69 -1.80 -9.70 4.50
C LEU A 69 -1.06 -10.81 5.25
N VAL A 70 0.12 -10.55 5.81
CA VAL A 70 0.84 -11.55 6.63
C VAL A 70 0.02 -11.95 7.85
N TRP A 71 -0.61 -10.98 8.52
CA TRP A 71 -1.48 -11.28 9.64
C TRP A 71 -2.73 -12.04 9.21
N GLY A 72 -3.43 -11.57 8.19
CA GLY A 72 -4.70 -12.14 7.73
C GLY A 72 -4.55 -13.53 7.11
N TYR A 73 -3.51 -13.76 6.31
CA TYR A 73 -3.27 -15.04 5.63
C TYR A 73 -2.42 -16.03 6.46
N CYS A 74 -1.37 -15.59 7.15
CA CYS A 74 -0.52 -16.49 7.92
C CYS A 74 -0.92 -16.60 9.40
N GLY A 75 -1.77 -15.70 9.91
CA GLY A 75 -2.16 -15.69 11.32
C GLY A 75 -1.03 -15.29 12.29
N ILE A 76 0.06 -14.72 11.79
CA ILE A 76 1.24 -14.37 12.59
C ILE A 76 1.03 -12.98 13.20
N LEU A 77 1.21 -12.87 14.52
CA LEU A 77 1.16 -11.59 15.22
C LEU A 77 2.30 -10.67 14.73
N SER A 78 1.94 -9.51 14.19
CA SER A 78 2.85 -8.39 13.91
C SER A 78 3.50 -7.87 15.21
N LEU A 79 4.76 -7.43 15.09
CA LEU A 79 5.58 -6.90 16.19
C LEU A 79 4.85 -5.84 17.04
N GLY A 80 4.06 -4.97 16.40
CA GLY A 80 3.30 -3.94 17.10
C GLY A 80 2.29 -4.52 18.09
N HIS A 81 1.54 -5.55 17.69
CA HIS A 81 0.60 -6.22 18.59
C HIS A 81 1.30 -6.99 19.70
N ALA A 82 2.42 -7.65 19.39
CA ALA A 82 3.22 -8.33 20.41
C ALA A 82 3.72 -7.36 21.49
N ALA A 83 4.13 -6.14 21.10
CA ALA A 83 4.54 -5.09 22.03
C ALA A 83 3.39 -4.63 22.95
N PHE A 84 2.19 -4.43 22.40
CA PHE A 84 1.01 -4.07 23.21
C PHE A 84 0.55 -5.21 24.13
N PHE A 85 0.64 -6.46 23.66
CA PHE A 85 0.32 -7.62 24.47
C PHE A 85 1.31 -7.78 25.63
N ALA A 86 2.60 -7.55 25.38
CA ALA A 86 3.64 -7.56 26.40
C ALA A 86 3.44 -6.45 27.44
N LEU A 87 3.12 -5.22 27.01
CA LEU A 87 2.83 -4.10 27.92
C LEU A 87 1.56 -4.35 28.75
N GLY A 88 0.49 -4.84 28.13
CA GLY A 88 -0.75 -5.19 28.83
C GLY A 88 -0.54 -6.32 29.84
N GLY A 89 0.21 -7.36 29.47
CA GLY A 89 0.57 -8.46 30.37
C GLY A 89 1.44 -8.00 31.54
N TYR A 90 2.39 -7.10 31.31
CA TYR A 90 3.20 -6.49 32.38
C TYR A 90 2.34 -5.68 33.35
N ALA A 91 1.44 -4.82 32.84
CA ALA A 91 0.54 -4.04 33.69
C ALA A 91 -0.39 -4.93 34.54
N MET A 92 -0.91 -6.02 33.96
CA MET A 92 -1.74 -7.00 34.67
C MET A 92 -0.95 -7.79 35.72
N GLY A 93 0.31 -8.15 35.44
CA GLY A 93 1.17 -8.91 36.36
C GLY A 93 1.82 -8.07 37.47
N MET A 94 1.80 -6.74 37.34
CA MET A 94 2.25 -5.82 38.39
C MET A 94 1.18 -5.54 39.45
N TYR A 95 -0.08 -5.90 39.18
CA TYR A 95 -1.20 -5.83 40.14
C TYR A 95 -1.48 -7.22 40.72
#